data_AF-F4Q1H6-F1
#
_entry.id   AF-F4Q1H6-F1
#
_cell.length_a   1.000
_cell.length_b   1.000
_cell.length_c   1.000
_cell.angle_alpha   90.00
_cell.angle_beta   90.00
_cell.angle_gamma   90.00
#
_symmetry.space_group_name_H-M   'P 1'
#
loop_
_entity.id
_entity.type
_entity.pdbx_description
1 polymer ?
#
loop_
_entity_poly.entity_id
_entity_poly.type
_entity_poly.pdbx_seq_one_letter_code
_entity_poly.pdbx_strand_id
1 'polypeptide(L)'
;MKINQLSLQVLYRAINHAAKNGRLDIVEYLHLNRTEGCSTLAMDKAAMNGHFNVVQWLHWNRKEGGTTNALDFASTLEIVEFLDKNRQEGATKTAMDNAALMGRLDIIKYLDKNRTEGCSAQAIDNSIRNNHPDITKWLVENRSERFQAYSMDYAIKPFQETNEMIYYIHENSKIKCTPNATKAIEMGRLDLVEFFYQHYRAAAMWTYGLTPLSDAAFNGHLDIVQFLFKTGNYGHHILNAIERASNNGHLNVIKFLYLNRTNEMNLSKSLSNAINYNQHNNNYLDVVKYIIETDPKGYWPKQDPPQFKRSNTQAYDVFSLLLEYKMIDSTKINSDYIRLMYSRGLFELVDLCNSLSKINTKIENESNITIPWI
;
A
#
# COMPACT_ATOMS: atom_id res chain seq x y z
N MET A 1 41.78 -35.38 13.87
CA MET A 1 40.46 -35.50 13.22
C MET A 1 40.14 -34.16 12.56
N LYS A 2 40.22 -34.06 11.22
CA LYS A 2 39.90 -32.83 10.49
C LYS A 2 38.39 -32.62 10.56
N ILE A 3 37.95 -31.72 11.43
CA ILE A 3 36.55 -31.29 11.51
C ILE A 3 36.30 -30.42 10.27
N ASN A 4 35.36 -30.88 9.44
CA ASN A 4 35.07 -30.34 8.12
C ASN A 4 34.51 -28.91 8.23
N GLN A 5 34.90 -27.99 7.35
CA GLN A 5 34.58 -26.56 7.43
C GLN A 5 33.06 -26.27 7.39
N LEU A 6 32.26 -27.20 6.86
CA LEU A 6 30.79 -27.19 6.90
C LEU A 6 30.17 -27.53 8.28
N SER A 7 30.91 -28.20 9.17
CA SER A 7 30.41 -28.55 10.51
C SER A 7 30.55 -27.43 11.54
N LEU A 8 31.38 -26.42 11.28
CA LEU A 8 31.51 -25.23 12.13
C LEU A 8 30.32 -24.27 12.02
N GLN A 9 29.64 -24.20 10.86
CA GLN A 9 28.45 -23.35 10.68
C GLN A 9 27.15 -23.93 11.28
N VAL A 10 27.15 -25.22 11.64
CA VAL A 10 26.00 -25.89 12.26
C VAL A 10 26.11 -25.91 13.80
N LEU A 11 27.30 -25.67 14.36
CA LEU A 11 27.63 -25.96 15.75
C LEU A 11 27.07 -24.96 16.78
N TYR A 12 27.05 -23.66 16.46
CA TYR A 12 26.66 -22.60 17.42
C TYR A 12 25.14 -22.34 17.50
N ARG A 13 24.33 -23.09 16.73
CA ARG A 13 22.92 -22.74 16.51
C ARG A 13 22.06 -22.90 17.76
N ALA A 14 22.30 -23.91 18.59
CA ALA A 14 21.39 -24.24 19.68
C ALA A 14 21.33 -23.15 20.76
N ILE A 15 22.49 -22.72 21.30
CA ILE A 15 22.54 -21.64 22.30
C ILE A 15 22.11 -20.31 21.65
N ASN A 16 22.52 -20.01 20.42
CA ASN A 16 22.09 -18.79 19.73
C ASN A 16 20.55 -18.72 19.58
N HIS A 17 19.90 -19.82 19.21
CA HIS A 17 18.45 -19.88 19.09
C HIS A 17 17.76 -19.82 20.45
N ALA A 18 18.28 -20.51 21.47
CA ALA A 18 17.73 -20.42 22.83
C ALA A 18 17.82 -18.99 23.37
N ALA A 19 18.97 -18.34 23.20
CA ALA A 19 19.22 -16.96 23.62
C ALA A 19 18.32 -15.96 22.88
N LYS A 20 18.19 -16.12 21.54
CA LYS A 20 17.26 -15.32 20.73
C LYS A 20 15.81 -15.40 21.22
N ASN A 21 15.39 -16.53 21.79
CA ASN A 21 14.01 -16.73 22.27
C ASN A 21 13.87 -16.55 23.79
N GLY A 22 14.89 -16.05 24.49
CA GLY A 22 14.82 -15.76 25.92
C GLY A 22 14.78 -16.99 26.81
N ARG A 23 15.17 -18.16 26.28
CA ARG A 23 15.10 -19.46 26.97
C ARG A 23 16.35 -19.69 27.81
N LEU A 24 16.46 -18.93 28.91
CA LEU A 24 17.60 -19.02 29.82
C LEU A 24 17.80 -20.44 30.37
N ASP A 25 16.71 -21.13 30.70
CA ASP A 25 16.68 -22.55 31.09
C ASP A 25 17.40 -23.46 30.08
N ILE A 26 17.11 -23.26 28.79
CA ILE A 26 17.73 -24.03 27.71
C ILE A 26 19.18 -23.59 27.50
N VAL A 27 19.48 -22.30 27.61
CA VAL A 27 20.86 -21.77 27.51
C VAL A 27 21.75 -22.40 28.59
N GLU A 28 21.29 -22.43 29.83
CA GLU A 28 22.00 -23.05 30.97
C GLU A 28 22.17 -24.56 30.76
N TYR A 29 21.10 -25.26 30.40
CA TYR A 29 21.14 -26.69 30.13
C TYR A 29 22.16 -27.02 29.03
N LEU A 30 22.11 -26.31 27.91
CA LEU A 30 23.04 -26.53 26.80
C LEU A 30 24.47 -26.19 27.21
N HIS A 31 24.69 -25.11 27.96
CA HIS A 31 26.03 -24.76 28.44
C HIS A 31 26.65 -25.83 29.34
N LEU A 32 25.87 -26.42 30.24
CA LEU A 32 26.34 -27.45 31.17
C LEU A 32 26.55 -28.82 30.51
N ASN A 33 25.77 -29.13 29.47
CA ASN A 33 25.72 -30.47 28.88
C ASN A 33 26.39 -30.57 27.50
N ARG A 34 26.88 -29.46 26.93
CA ARG A 34 27.42 -29.40 25.56
C ARG A 34 28.70 -28.56 25.48
N THR A 35 29.54 -28.86 24.48
CA THR A 35 30.84 -28.18 24.28
C THR A 35 30.86 -27.20 23.11
N GLU A 36 29.81 -27.24 22.28
CA GLU A 36 29.66 -26.50 21.02
C GLU A 36 29.64 -24.97 21.15
N GLY A 37 29.35 -24.45 22.35
CA GLY A 37 29.38 -23.00 22.64
C GLY A 37 28.34 -22.17 21.88
N CYS A 38 28.56 -20.86 21.83
CA CYS A 38 27.71 -19.91 21.09
C CYS A 38 28.56 -19.00 20.20
N SER A 39 27.92 -18.10 19.45
CA SER A 39 28.60 -16.99 18.80
C SER A 39 28.10 -15.66 19.36
N THR A 40 28.67 -14.54 18.88
CA THR A 40 28.22 -13.18 19.23
C THR A 40 26.72 -12.96 18.99
N LEU A 41 26.12 -13.72 18.06
CA LEU A 41 24.69 -13.70 17.78
C LEU A 41 23.82 -14.04 18.99
N ALA A 42 24.32 -14.83 19.95
CA ALA A 42 23.55 -15.13 21.16
C ALA A 42 23.27 -13.85 21.96
N MET A 43 24.30 -13.05 22.23
CA MET A 43 24.17 -11.79 22.98
C MET A 43 23.43 -10.74 22.15
N ASP A 44 23.79 -10.58 20.88
CA ASP A 44 23.16 -9.61 19.97
C ASP A 44 21.65 -9.84 19.87
N LYS A 45 21.21 -11.10 19.68
CA LYS A 45 19.79 -11.42 19.54
C LYS A 45 19.04 -11.45 20.87
N ALA A 46 19.69 -11.80 21.98
CA ALA A 46 19.10 -11.67 23.31
C ALA A 46 18.83 -10.19 23.64
N ALA A 47 19.80 -9.30 23.37
CA ALA A 47 19.66 -7.87 23.57
C ALA A 47 18.57 -7.25 22.69
N MET A 48 18.56 -7.60 21.39
CA MET A 48 17.57 -7.15 20.42
C MET A 48 16.13 -7.54 20.77
N ASN A 49 15.95 -8.68 21.43
CA ASN A 49 14.62 -9.19 21.80
C ASN A 49 14.24 -8.93 23.26
N GLY A 50 15.03 -8.14 24.01
CA GLY A 50 14.68 -7.73 25.37
C GLY A 50 14.92 -8.79 26.45
N HIS A 51 15.74 -9.80 26.17
CA HIS A 51 16.00 -10.90 27.08
C HIS A 51 17.16 -10.56 28.03
N PHE A 52 16.92 -9.61 28.94
CA PHE A 52 17.96 -9.07 29.83
C PHE A 52 18.64 -10.15 30.70
N ASN A 53 17.88 -11.09 31.26
CA ASN A 53 18.41 -12.21 32.04
C ASN A 53 19.41 -13.08 31.23
N VAL A 54 19.11 -13.33 29.95
CA VAL A 54 20.00 -14.05 29.04
C VAL A 54 21.24 -13.21 28.72
N VAL A 55 21.10 -11.90 28.51
CA VAL A 55 22.25 -10.99 28.27
C VAL A 55 23.21 -11.00 29.46
N GLN A 56 22.69 -10.87 30.69
CA GLN A 56 23.49 -10.92 31.92
C GLN A 56 24.18 -12.28 32.05
N TRP A 57 23.43 -13.37 31.85
CA TRP A 57 23.99 -14.71 31.96
C TRP A 57 25.10 -14.96 30.94
N LEU A 58 24.89 -14.59 29.67
CA LEU A 58 25.90 -14.72 28.61
C LEU A 58 27.15 -13.89 28.93
N HIS A 59 27.00 -12.69 29.48
CA HIS A 59 28.13 -11.86 29.88
C HIS A 59 29.01 -12.53 30.95
N TRP A 60 28.40 -13.13 31.98
CA TRP A 60 29.14 -13.72 33.09
C TRP A 60 29.69 -15.13 32.82
N ASN A 61 29.07 -15.88 31.90
CA ASN A 61 29.38 -17.30 31.70
C ASN A 61 30.05 -17.61 30.35
N ARG A 62 30.06 -16.67 29.40
CA ARG A 62 30.60 -16.85 28.04
C ARG A 62 31.64 -15.79 27.70
N LYS A 63 32.56 -16.14 26.79
CA LYS A 63 33.68 -15.26 26.38
C LYS A 63 33.51 -14.68 24.99
N GLU A 64 32.57 -15.20 24.21
CA GLU A 64 32.31 -14.80 22.83
C GLU A 64 31.84 -13.35 22.72
N GLY A 65 31.14 -12.84 23.73
CA GLY A 65 30.67 -11.46 23.76
C GLY A 65 29.51 -11.18 22.81
N GLY A 66 29.37 -9.91 22.45
CA GLY A 66 28.46 -9.44 21.41
C GLY A 66 29.22 -8.71 20.30
N THR A 67 28.47 -7.99 19.48
CA THR A 67 28.98 -6.96 18.58
C THR A 67 28.32 -5.62 18.92
N THR A 68 28.61 -4.56 18.16
CA THR A 68 27.87 -3.29 18.29
C THR A 68 26.36 -3.51 18.12
N ASN A 69 25.91 -4.56 17.42
CA ASN A 69 24.49 -4.89 17.27
C ASN A 69 23.77 -5.11 18.61
N ALA A 70 24.46 -5.59 19.64
CA ALA A 70 23.85 -5.78 20.95
C ALA A 70 23.37 -4.45 21.54
N LEU A 71 24.20 -3.39 21.44
CA LEU A 71 23.84 -2.05 21.92
C LEU A 71 23.00 -1.29 20.90
N ASP A 72 23.32 -1.40 19.60
CA ASP A 72 22.64 -0.71 18.50
C ASP A 72 21.17 -1.10 18.34
N PHE A 73 20.80 -2.34 18.72
CA PHE A 73 19.44 -2.84 18.61
C PHE A 73 18.82 -3.22 19.97
N ALA A 74 19.46 -2.87 21.09
CA ALA A 74 18.95 -3.19 22.42
C ALA A 74 17.51 -2.71 22.61
N SER A 75 16.61 -3.61 23.01
CA SER A 75 15.19 -3.28 23.06
C SER A 75 14.75 -2.51 24.30
N THR A 76 15.57 -2.48 25.36
CA THR A 76 15.24 -1.82 26.63
C THR A 76 16.42 -1.04 27.19
N LEU A 77 16.12 0.00 27.98
CA LEU A 77 17.12 0.83 28.62
C LEU A 77 17.99 0.03 29.59
N GLU A 78 17.45 -0.95 30.30
CA GLU A 78 18.20 -1.81 31.22
C GLU A 78 19.31 -2.59 30.51
N ILE A 79 19.02 -3.09 29.30
CA ILE A 79 20.00 -3.78 28.47
C ILE A 79 21.05 -2.77 27.97
N VAL A 80 20.61 -1.59 27.52
CA VAL A 80 21.53 -0.52 27.06
C VAL A 80 22.50 -0.14 28.17
N GLU A 81 22.01 0.17 29.37
CA GLU A 81 22.84 0.56 30.50
C GLU A 81 23.81 -0.55 30.92
N PHE A 82 23.34 -1.80 30.93
CA PHE A 82 24.17 -2.93 31.29
C PHE A 82 25.29 -3.15 30.28
N LEU A 83 24.96 -3.14 28.98
CA LEU A 83 25.94 -3.31 27.92
C LEU A 83 26.93 -2.14 27.90
N ASP A 84 26.47 -0.89 28.01
CA ASP A 84 27.33 0.30 28.02
C ASP A 84 28.34 0.30 29.18
N LYS A 85 27.92 -0.15 30.37
CA LYS A 85 28.79 -0.22 31.57
C LYS A 85 29.74 -1.43 31.59
N ASN A 86 29.37 -2.55 30.97
CA ASN A 86 30.06 -3.83 31.14
C ASN A 86 30.70 -4.40 29.87
N ARG A 87 30.43 -3.82 28.69
CA ARG A 87 30.92 -4.28 27.38
C ARG A 87 31.74 -3.20 26.69
N GLN A 88 32.67 -3.62 25.85
CA GLN A 88 33.64 -2.73 25.16
C GLN A 88 33.37 -2.62 23.66
N GLU A 89 32.43 -3.40 23.13
CA GLU A 89 32.06 -3.41 21.72
C GLU A 89 31.53 -2.05 21.23
N GLY A 90 30.91 -1.27 22.13
CA GLY A 90 30.39 0.07 21.83
C GLY A 90 29.10 0.07 21.02
N ALA A 91 28.70 1.26 20.60
CA ALA A 91 27.57 1.52 19.72
C ALA A 91 28.02 2.28 18.46
N THR A 92 27.14 2.32 17.49
CA THR A 92 27.22 3.18 16.31
C THR A 92 26.04 4.16 16.31
N LYS A 93 25.95 5.03 15.30
CA LYS A 93 24.77 5.90 15.08
C LYS A 93 23.45 5.14 15.02
N THR A 94 23.53 3.85 14.63
CA THR A 94 22.41 2.92 14.55
C THR A 94 21.68 2.76 15.88
N ALA A 95 22.37 2.90 17.03
CA ALA A 95 21.74 2.84 18.34
C ALA A 95 20.63 3.88 18.53
N MET A 96 20.93 5.15 18.24
CA MET A 96 19.94 6.22 18.33
C MET A 96 18.93 6.17 17.18
N ASP A 97 19.36 5.79 15.97
CA ASP A 97 18.46 5.66 14.81
C ASP A 97 17.39 4.57 15.04
N ASN A 98 17.76 3.44 15.66
CA ASN A 98 16.83 2.37 16.04
C ASN A 98 15.99 2.74 17.26
N ALA A 99 16.57 3.39 18.27
CA ALA A 99 15.79 3.85 19.41
C ALA A 99 14.68 4.82 18.95
N ALA A 100 14.96 5.67 17.97
CA ALA A 100 13.95 6.53 17.33
C ALA A 100 12.91 5.74 16.53
N LEU A 101 13.30 4.67 15.83
CA LEU A 101 12.39 3.76 15.15
C LEU A 101 11.43 3.07 16.13
N MET A 102 11.91 2.71 17.32
CA MET A 102 11.16 1.96 18.33
C MET A 102 10.36 2.83 19.30
N GLY A 103 10.41 4.16 19.19
CA GLY A 103 9.72 5.04 20.12
C GLY A 103 10.37 5.12 21.51
N ARG A 104 11.69 4.93 21.60
CA ARG A 104 12.46 4.85 22.86
C ARG A 104 13.23 6.14 23.15
N LEU A 105 12.49 7.18 23.53
CA LEU A 105 13.09 8.48 23.92
C LEU A 105 14.01 8.36 25.15
N ASP A 106 13.73 7.41 26.04
CA ASP A 106 14.55 7.08 27.20
C ASP A 106 15.97 6.60 26.79
N ILE A 107 16.04 5.68 25.82
CA ILE A 107 17.30 5.19 25.24
C ILE A 107 18.03 6.32 24.51
N ILE A 108 17.32 7.13 23.72
CA ILE A 108 17.90 8.28 23.01
C ILE A 108 18.57 9.25 23.99
N LYS A 109 17.88 9.65 25.07
CA LYS A 109 18.42 10.57 26.08
C LYS A 109 19.61 9.97 26.82
N TYR A 110 19.58 8.67 27.10
CA TYR A 110 20.72 7.98 27.72
C TYR A 110 21.94 7.98 26.80
N LEU A 111 21.78 7.57 25.54
CA LEU A 111 22.87 7.50 24.57
C LEU A 111 23.45 8.89 24.26
N ASP A 112 22.62 9.91 24.12
CA ASP A 112 23.05 11.30 23.93
C ASP A 112 23.92 11.82 25.08
N LYS A 113 23.54 11.50 26.32
CA LYS A 113 24.25 11.94 27.52
C LYS A 113 25.56 11.21 27.74
N ASN A 114 25.59 9.90 27.49
CA ASN A 114 26.69 9.03 27.90
C ASN A 114 27.62 8.64 26.76
N ARG A 115 27.25 8.91 25.51
CA ARG A 115 28.03 8.52 24.34
C ARG A 115 28.15 9.63 23.31
N THR A 116 29.15 9.51 22.44
CA THR A 116 29.56 10.57 21.50
C THR A 116 29.24 10.26 20.04
N GLU A 117 28.77 9.05 19.69
CA GLU A 117 28.52 8.68 18.29
C GLU A 117 27.37 9.48 17.65
N GLY A 118 26.37 9.85 18.46
CA GLY A 118 25.17 10.55 18.04
C GLY A 118 24.25 9.70 17.17
N CYS A 119 23.47 10.35 16.31
CA CYS A 119 22.56 9.70 15.38
C CYS A 119 22.87 10.09 13.93
N SER A 120 22.16 9.50 12.98
CA SER A 120 22.11 9.99 11.61
C SER A 120 20.80 10.76 11.38
N ALA A 121 20.63 11.32 10.18
CA ALA A 121 19.35 11.89 9.79
C ALA A 121 18.23 10.83 9.70
N GLN A 122 18.55 9.54 9.76
CA GLN A 122 17.56 8.47 9.84
C GLN A 122 16.80 8.46 11.16
N ALA A 123 17.38 8.92 12.28
CA ALA A 123 16.65 9.00 13.54
C ALA A 123 15.38 9.86 13.42
N ILE A 124 15.49 11.03 12.79
CA ILE A 124 14.35 11.93 12.53
C ILE A 124 13.34 11.26 11.59
N ASP A 125 13.79 10.65 10.49
CA ASP A 125 12.87 9.99 9.54
C ASP A 125 12.16 8.78 10.17
N ASN A 126 12.87 7.99 10.99
CA ASN A 126 12.34 6.83 11.67
C ASN A 126 11.28 7.22 12.73
N SER A 127 11.51 8.30 13.48
CA SER A 127 10.53 8.81 14.44
C SER A 127 9.30 9.35 13.73
N ILE A 128 9.44 10.02 12.58
CA ILE A 128 8.28 10.45 11.77
C ILE A 128 7.51 9.24 11.21
N ARG A 129 8.22 8.27 10.63
CA ARG A 129 7.61 7.08 10.02
C ARG A 129 6.76 6.28 11.00
N ASN A 130 7.19 6.15 12.25
CA ASN A 130 6.46 5.42 13.29
C ASN A 130 5.61 6.32 14.20
N ASN A 131 5.44 7.59 13.85
CA ASN A 131 4.63 8.55 14.58
C ASN A 131 5.06 8.70 16.06
N HIS A 132 6.32 9.10 16.26
CA HIS A 132 6.91 9.50 17.55
C HIS A 132 7.23 11.01 17.54
N PRO A 133 6.23 11.88 17.75
CA PRO A 133 6.41 13.34 17.73
C PRO A 133 7.37 13.85 18.80
N ASP A 134 7.31 13.26 20.00
CA ASP A 134 8.17 13.56 21.13
C ASP A 134 9.65 13.37 20.80
N ILE A 135 9.99 12.26 20.14
CA ILE A 135 11.34 11.97 19.67
C ILE A 135 11.74 12.94 18.57
N THR A 136 10.86 13.18 17.60
CA THR A 136 11.17 14.08 16.48
C THR A 136 11.46 15.49 16.97
N LYS A 137 10.65 16.02 17.89
CA LYS A 137 10.84 17.32 18.53
C LYS A 137 12.16 17.38 19.28
N TRP A 138 12.40 16.39 20.13
CA TRP A 138 13.63 16.31 20.92
C TRP A 138 14.88 16.29 20.03
N LEU A 139 14.90 15.49 18.96
CA LEU A 139 16.03 15.42 18.02
C LEU A 139 16.28 16.77 17.32
N VAL A 140 15.23 17.45 16.89
CA VAL A 140 15.33 18.76 16.21
C VAL A 140 15.84 19.85 17.16
N GLU A 141 15.41 19.83 18.43
CA GLU A 141 15.80 20.81 19.44
C GLU A 141 17.22 20.60 19.97
N ASN A 142 17.65 19.36 20.14
CA ASN A 142 18.87 19.03 20.89
C ASN A 142 20.03 18.58 19.99
N ARG A 143 19.78 18.29 18.71
CA ARG A 143 20.80 17.78 17.80
C ARG A 143 20.98 18.61 16.53
N SER A 144 22.05 18.33 15.79
CA SER A 144 22.42 19.05 14.56
C SER A 144 21.76 18.47 13.30
N GLU A 145 21.28 17.22 13.37
CA GLU A 145 20.58 16.53 12.29
C GLU A 145 19.28 17.29 11.92
N ARG A 146 18.93 17.28 10.65
CA ARG A 146 17.78 18.03 10.12
C ARG A 146 16.90 17.12 9.26
N PHE A 147 15.69 17.58 9.02
CA PHE A 147 14.76 16.94 8.09
C PHE A 147 15.40 16.74 6.71
N GLN A 148 15.05 15.64 6.07
CA GLN A 148 15.44 15.30 4.70
C GLN A 148 14.30 15.62 3.72
N ALA A 149 14.59 15.56 2.43
CA ALA A 149 13.62 15.90 1.37
C ALA A 149 12.29 15.13 1.50
N TYR A 150 12.33 13.87 1.94
CA TYR A 150 11.16 13.00 2.06
C TYR A 150 10.52 12.99 3.46
N SER A 151 11.05 13.76 4.43
CA SER A 151 10.53 13.73 5.81
C SER A 151 9.05 14.11 5.89
N MET A 152 8.61 15.07 5.08
CA MET A 152 7.19 15.45 4.98
C MET A 152 6.32 14.29 4.49
N ASP A 153 6.81 13.51 3.53
CA ASP A 153 6.05 12.39 2.95
C ASP A 153 5.85 11.26 3.97
N TYR A 154 6.84 11.04 4.84
CA TYR A 154 6.72 10.05 5.92
C TYR A 154 5.65 10.40 6.95
N ALA A 155 5.34 11.69 7.11
CA ALA A 155 4.31 12.19 8.00
C ALA A 155 2.88 12.07 7.40
N ILE A 156 2.74 11.77 6.10
CA ILE A 156 1.42 11.55 5.48
C ILE A 156 0.89 10.17 5.91
N LYS A 157 -0.10 10.15 6.80
CA LYS A 157 -0.78 8.94 7.28
C LYS A 157 -2.29 8.97 7.00
N PRO A 158 -3.02 7.85 7.21
CA PRO A 158 -4.47 7.81 7.01
C PRO A 158 -5.29 8.60 8.04
N PHE A 159 -4.77 8.83 9.25
CA PHE A 159 -5.55 9.38 10.38
C PHE A 159 -5.20 10.84 10.67
N GLN A 160 -6.21 11.67 10.99
CA GLN A 160 -6.05 13.11 11.17
C GLN A 160 -5.19 13.47 12.38
N GLU A 161 -5.22 12.66 13.43
CA GLU A 161 -4.46 12.86 14.67
C GLU A 161 -2.94 12.84 14.45
N THR A 162 -2.49 12.36 13.29
CA THR A 162 -1.06 12.30 12.91
C THR A 162 -0.56 13.55 12.18
N ASN A 163 -1.45 14.53 11.90
CA ASN A 163 -1.09 15.76 11.18
C ASN A 163 -0.11 16.65 11.94
N GLU A 164 0.01 16.47 13.26
CA GLU A 164 0.96 17.20 14.09
C GLU A 164 2.34 17.27 13.44
N MET A 165 2.81 16.15 12.88
CA MET A 165 4.12 16.10 12.25
C MET A 165 4.20 16.87 10.92
N ILE A 166 3.12 16.93 10.14
CA ILE A 166 3.06 17.73 8.90
C ILE A 166 3.26 19.21 9.23
N TYR A 167 2.53 19.72 10.24
CA TYR A 167 2.65 21.11 10.66
C TYR A 167 4.01 21.41 11.28
N TYR A 168 4.51 20.52 12.15
CA TYR A 168 5.81 20.68 12.77
C TYR A 168 6.95 20.73 11.75
N ILE A 169 6.95 19.84 10.76
CA ILE A 169 7.96 19.85 9.69
C ILE A 169 7.84 21.12 8.84
N HIS A 170 6.62 21.59 8.55
CA HIS A 170 6.41 22.83 7.80
C HIS A 170 6.98 24.06 8.53
N GLU A 171 6.74 24.18 9.84
CA GLU A 171 7.22 25.30 10.64
C GLU A 171 8.74 25.28 10.86
N ASN A 172 9.32 24.08 10.97
CA ASN A 172 10.72 23.89 11.34
C ASN A 172 11.63 23.50 10.16
N SER A 173 11.14 23.55 8.92
CA SER A 173 11.94 23.24 7.74
C SER A 173 11.58 24.13 6.55
N LYS A 174 12.56 24.36 5.67
CA LYS A 174 12.35 24.98 4.35
C LYS A 174 12.07 23.93 3.26
N ILE A 175 11.76 22.71 3.66
CA ILE A 175 11.65 21.57 2.74
C ILE A 175 10.32 21.67 2.03
N LYS A 176 10.36 21.55 0.71
CA LYS A 176 9.16 21.49 -0.13
C LYS A 176 8.64 20.06 -0.15
N CYS A 177 7.33 19.88 -0.27
CA CYS A 177 6.77 18.55 -0.46
C CYS A 177 7.27 17.92 -1.78
N THR A 178 7.54 16.62 -1.77
CA THR A 178 8.00 15.90 -2.96
C THR A 178 6.79 15.44 -3.80
N PRO A 179 6.99 14.88 -5.00
CA PRO A 179 5.90 14.23 -5.74
C PRO A 179 5.15 13.16 -4.93
N ASN A 180 5.79 12.51 -3.94
CA ASN A 180 5.14 11.48 -3.12
C ASN A 180 4.04 12.02 -2.21
N ALA A 181 3.88 13.35 -2.12
CA ALA A 181 2.75 13.97 -1.43
C ALA A 181 1.39 13.65 -2.08
N THR A 182 1.35 13.11 -3.30
CA THR A 182 0.13 12.51 -3.89
C THR A 182 -0.46 11.39 -3.04
N LYS A 183 0.30 10.82 -2.10
CA LYS A 183 -0.21 9.84 -1.13
C LYS A 183 -1.40 10.37 -0.32
N ALA A 184 -1.44 11.67 -0.03
CA ALA A 184 -2.59 12.30 0.62
C ALA A 184 -3.86 12.19 -0.24
N ILE A 185 -3.72 12.32 -1.57
CA ILE A 185 -4.81 12.16 -2.53
C ILE A 185 -5.29 10.71 -2.53
N GLU A 186 -4.37 9.74 -2.67
CA GLU A 186 -4.72 8.32 -2.66
C GLU A 186 -5.48 7.91 -1.38
N MET A 187 -5.09 8.47 -0.24
CA MET A 187 -5.70 8.19 1.07
C MET A 187 -7.01 8.95 1.33
N GLY A 188 -7.44 9.87 0.46
CA GLY A 188 -8.65 10.66 0.69
C GLY A 188 -8.48 11.75 1.76
N ARG A 189 -7.25 12.20 2.00
CA ARG A 189 -6.92 13.20 3.01
C ARG A 189 -7.11 14.61 2.47
N LEU A 190 -8.37 15.03 2.27
CA LEU A 190 -8.69 16.36 1.76
C LEU A 190 -8.02 17.47 2.58
N ASP A 191 -7.97 17.33 3.90
CA ASP A 191 -7.33 18.29 4.80
C ASP A 191 -5.83 18.49 4.48
N LEU A 192 -5.10 17.40 4.19
CA LEU A 192 -3.71 17.48 3.75
C LEU A 192 -3.58 18.00 2.31
N VAL A 193 -4.49 17.64 1.42
CA VAL A 193 -4.53 18.16 0.04
C VAL A 193 -4.73 19.67 0.03
N GLU A 194 -5.64 20.18 0.85
CA GLU A 194 -5.87 21.63 1.04
C GLU A 194 -4.63 22.31 1.61
N PHE A 195 -4.02 21.73 2.65
CA PHE A 195 -2.78 22.24 3.24
C PHE A 195 -1.65 22.31 2.19
N PHE A 196 -1.42 21.22 1.44
CA PHE A 196 -0.38 21.19 0.41
C PHE A 196 -0.65 22.18 -0.72
N TYR A 197 -1.92 22.39 -1.08
CA TYR A 197 -2.28 23.36 -2.09
C TYR A 197 -2.00 24.80 -1.62
N GLN A 198 -2.33 25.12 -0.36
CA GLN A 198 -2.12 26.44 0.22
C GLN A 198 -0.63 26.78 0.36
N HIS A 199 0.19 25.84 0.84
CA HIS A 199 1.58 26.11 1.19
C HIS A 199 2.61 25.68 0.12
N TYR A 200 2.25 24.75 -0.77
CA TYR A 200 3.18 24.15 -1.74
C TYR A 200 2.62 24.05 -3.16
N ARG A 201 1.91 25.10 -3.63
CA ARG A 201 1.26 25.12 -4.95
C ARG A 201 2.17 24.83 -6.15
N ALA A 202 3.46 25.18 -6.07
CA ALA A 202 4.45 24.95 -7.13
C ALA A 202 5.15 23.58 -7.02
N ALA A 203 4.73 22.72 -6.09
CA ALA A 203 5.32 21.40 -5.94
C ALA A 203 5.00 20.49 -7.12
N ALA A 204 5.95 19.60 -7.43
CA ALA A 204 5.83 18.66 -8.53
C ALA A 204 4.61 17.73 -8.40
N MET A 205 4.08 17.50 -7.18
CA MET A 205 2.82 16.76 -6.99
C MET A 205 1.64 17.33 -7.80
N TRP A 206 1.68 18.63 -8.15
CA TRP A 206 0.63 19.30 -8.92
C TRP A 206 0.91 19.36 -10.41
N THR A 207 2.18 19.27 -10.81
CA THR A 207 2.62 19.53 -12.19
C THR A 207 3.14 18.29 -12.91
N TYR A 208 3.45 17.22 -12.18
CA TYR A 208 4.05 16.01 -12.74
C TYR A 208 2.95 15.02 -13.19
N GLY A 209 2.64 15.05 -14.48
CA GLY A 209 1.80 14.06 -15.14
C GLY A 209 0.35 14.04 -14.68
N LEU A 210 -0.40 13.13 -15.30
CA LEU A 210 -1.83 12.88 -15.13
C LEU A 210 -2.17 12.31 -13.75
N THR A 211 -2.00 13.05 -12.64
CA THR A 211 -2.02 12.42 -11.30
C THR A 211 -3.10 12.93 -10.32
N PRO A 212 -3.28 14.22 -9.97
CA PRO A 212 -4.14 14.54 -8.82
C PRO A 212 -5.61 14.19 -9.05
N LEU A 213 -6.15 14.58 -10.22
CA LEU A 213 -7.55 14.34 -10.55
C LEU A 213 -7.83 12.86 -10.81
N SER A 214 -6.95 12.20 -11.56
CA SER A 214 -7.08 10.78 -11.93
C SER A 214 -6.89 9.86 -10.73
N ASP A 215 -5.99 10.18 -9.79
CA ASP A 215 -5.78 9.40 -8.57
C ASP A 215 -6.94 9.60 -7.58
N ALA A 216 -7.42 10.84 -7.42
CA ALA A 216 -8.64 11.10 -6.64
C ALA A 216 -9.84 10.35 -7.23
N ALA A 217 -9.96 10.36 -8.56
CA ALA A 217 -11.04 9.68 -9.27
C ALA A 217 -10.93 8.15 -9.22
N PHE A 218 -9.71 7.61 -9.31
CA PHE A 218 -9.44 6.18 -9.18
C PHE A 218 -9.80 5.66 -7.78
N ASN A 219 -9.57 6.45 -6.74
CA ASN A 219 -9.86 6.05 -5.35
C ASN A 219 -11.25 6.51 -4.85
N GLY A 220 -12.01 7.26 -5.66
CA GLY A 220 -13.40 7.63 -5.35
C GLY A 220 -13.57 8.84 -4.44
N HIS A 221 -12.52 9.63 -4.24
CA HIS A 221 -12.51 10.78 -3.34
C HIS A 221 -13.15 12.00 -4.01
N LEU A 222 -14.49 12.00 -4.06
CA LEU A 222 -15.28 13.04 -4.72
C LEU A 222 -15.01 14.44 -4.14
N ASP A 223 -14.79 14.54 -2.85
CA ASP A 223 -14.46 15.77 -2.13
C ASP A 223 -13.14 16.38 -2.63
N ILE A 224 -12.11 15.57 -2.83
CA ILE A 224 -10.85 15.98 -3.46
C ILE A 224 -11.06 16.36 -4.93
N VAL A 225 -11.83 15.58 -5.69
CA VAL A 225 -12.19 15.92 -7.08
C VAL A 225 -12.86 17.30 -7.15
N GLN A 226 -13.83 17.57 -6.28
CA GLN A 226 -14.51 18.85 -6.19
C GLN A 226 -13.57 19.99 -5.82
N PHE A 227 -12.65 19.76 -4.88
CA PHE A 227 -11.63 20.73 -4.50
C PHE A 227 -10.69 21.07 -5.69
N LEU A 228 -10.24 20.08 -6.45
CA LEU A 228 -9.38 20.29 -7.63
C LEU A 228 -10.09 21.13 -8.71
N PHE A 229 -11.39 20.90 -8.93
CA PHE A 229 -12.21 21.73 -9.83
C PHE A 229 -12.34 23.16 -9.33
N LYS A 230 -12.68 23.35 -8.04
CA LYS A 230 -12.79 24.67 -7.41
C LYS A 230 -11.52 25.50 -7.53
N THR A 231 -10.36 24.84 -7.47
CA THR A 231 -9.04 25.48 -7.50
C THR A 231 -8.46 25.66 -8.90
N GLY A 232 -9.12 25.12 -9.93
CA GLY A 232 -8.62 25.09 -11.31
C GLY A 232 -7.41 24.17 -11.51
N ASN A 233 -7.06 23.34 -10.52
CA ASN A 233 -5.82 22.56 -10.49
C ASN A 233 -6.03 21.08 -10.85
N TYR A 234 -6.78 20.81 -11.91
CA TYR A 234 -7.24 19.46 -12.25
C TYR A 234 -6.60 18.87 -13.52
N GLY A 235 -5.73 19.62 -14.22
CA GLY A 235 -5.11 19.22 -15.48
C GLY A 235 -6.14 19.02 -16.61
N HIS A 236 -5.73 19.09 -17.88
CA HIS A 236 -6.68 19.03 -19.01
C HIS A 236 -7.23 17.62 -19.34
N HIS A 237 -7.43 16.74 -18.34
CA HIS A 237 -7.64 15.30 -18.58
C HIS A 237 -8.85 14.70 -17.84
N ILE A 238 -9.98 15.41 -17.84
CA ILE A 238 -11.25 14.94 -17.24
C ILE A 238 -11.65 13.55 -17.78
N LEU A 239 -11.48 13.29 -19.08
CA LEU A 239 -11.79 11.98 -19.67
C LEU A 239 -10.98 10.84 -19.02
N ASN A 240 -9.69 11.06 -18.76
CA ASN A 240 -8.86 10.05 -18.10
C ASN A 240 -9.32 9.79 -16.65
N ALA A 241 -9.73 10.85 -15.95
CA ALA A 241 -10.29 10.71 -14.61
C ALA A 241 -11.61 9.93 -14.62
N ILE A 242 -12.48 10.15 -15.61
CA ILE A 242 -13.70 9.34 -15.81
C ILE A 242 -13.32 7.87 -16.09
N GLU A 243 -12.37 7.61 -17.00
CA GLU A 243 -11.90 6.25 -17.30
C GLU A 243 -11.40 5.52 -16.04
N ARG A 244 -10.68 6.23 -15.16
CA ARG A 244 -10.15 5.72 -13.88
C ARG A 244 -11.26 5.49 -12.85
N ALA A 245 -12.21 6.42 -12.71
CA ALA A 245 -13.37 6.23 -11.85
C ALA A 245 -14.25 5.07 -12.31
N SER A 246 -14.40 4.86 -13.62
CA SER A 246 -15.12 3.72 -14.19
C SER A 246 -14.47 2.37 -13.88
N ASN A 247 -13.12 2.30 -13.79
CA ASN A 247 -12.42 1.07 -13.42
C ASN A 247 -12.82 0.55 -12.03
N ASN A 248 -13.00 1.48 -11.07
CA ASN A 248 -13.30 1.16 -9.67
C ASN A 248 -14.74 1.49 -9.25
N GLY A 249 -15.59 1.85 -10.21
CA GLY A 249 -17.01 2.06 -9.97
C GLY A 249 -17.38 3.31 -9.19
N HIS A 250 -16.61 4.39 -9.25
CA HIS A 250 -16.94 5.60 -8.50
C HIS A 250 -18.00 6.45 -9.22
N LEU A 251 -19.26 6.00 -9.20
CA LEU A 251 -20.39 6.63 -9.90
C LEU A 251 -20.56 8.12 -9.59
N ASN A 252 -20.41 8.49 -8.31
CA ASN A 252 -20.53 9.87 -7.85
C ASN A 252 -19.45 10.77 -8.47
N VAL A 253 -18.21 10.27 -8.62
CA VAL A 253 -17.13 10.95 -9.34
C VAL A 253 -17.44 11.05 -10.83
N ILE A 254 -17.86 9.96 -11.47
CA ILE A 254 -18.21 9.95 -12.91
C ILE A 254 -19.29 10.99 -13.21
N LYS A 255 -20.35 11.02 -12.40
CA LYS A 255 -21.44 12.01 -12.49
C LYS A 255 -20.91 13.44 -12.43
N PHE A 256 -20.10 13.74 -11.41
CA PHE A 256 -19.55 15.07 -11.21
C PHE A 256 -18.64 15.51 -12.36
N LEU A 257 -17.71 14.64 -12.78
CA LEU A 257 -16.77 14.92 -13.87
C LEU A 257 -17.49 15.13 -15.20
N TYR A 258 -18.48 14.30 -15.50
CA TYR A 258 -19.26 14.41 -16.72
C TYR A 258 -20.05 15.72 -16.77
N LEU A 259 -20.68 16.13 -15.65
CA LEU A 259 -21.42 17.40 -15.56
C LEU A 259 -20.54 18.63 -15.73
N ASN A 260 -19.26 18.54 -15.36
CA ASN A 260 -18.30 19.66 -15.42
C ASN A 260 -17.35 19.58 -16.63
N ARG A 261 -17.69 18.80 -17.66
CA ARG A 261 -16.89 18.71 -18.90
C ARG A 261 -16.99 19.98 -19.73
N THR A 262 -15.89 20.36 -20.38
CA THR A 262 -15.86 21.53 -21.28
C THR A 262 -16.24 21.19 -22.72
N ASN A 263 -16.10 19.93 -23.13
CA ASN A 263 -16.37 19.45 -24.48
C ASN A 263 -17.10 18.11 -24.42
N GLU A 264 -17.67 17.70 -25.55
CA GLU A 264 -18.15 16.32 -25.73
C GLU A 264 -17.01 15.31 -25.50
N MET A 265 -17.35 14.17 -24.91
CA MET A 265 -16.40 13.14 -24.52
C MET A 265 -16.85 11.80 -25.07
N ASN A 266 -15.93 11.08 -25.71
CA ASN A 266 -16.15 9.70 -26.08
C ASN A 266 -15.98 8.79 -24.86
N LEU A 267 -17.07 8.21 -24.37
CA LEU A 267 -17.06 7.35 -23.18
C LEU A 267 -16.85 5.86 -23.49
N SER A 268 -16.58 5.46 -24.74
CA SER A 268 -16.42 4.05 -25.13
C SER A 268 -15.40 3.30 -24.26
N LYS A 269 -14.24 3.90 -24.01
CA LYS A 269 -13.21 3.33 -23.13
C LYS A 269 -13.65 3.31 -21.67
N SER A 270 -14.35 4.34 -21.21
CA SER A 270 -14.92 4.39 -19.85
C SER A 270 -15.95 3.28 -19.64
N LEU A 271 -16.75 2.98 -20.66
CA LEU A 271 -17.70 1.87 -20.63
C LEU A 271 -17.00 0.51 -20.63
N SER A 272 -16.01 0.31 -21.50
CA SER A 272 -15.21 -0.92 -21.53
C SER A 272 -14.52 -1.16 -20.18
N ASN A 273 -13.99 -0.10 -19.58
CA ASN A 273 -13.38 -0.12 -18.26
C ASN A 273 -14.37 -0.54 -17.16
N ALA A 274 -15.57 0.05 -17.16
CA ALA A 274 -16.63 -0.32 -16.24
C ALA A 274 -16.99 -1.80 -16.38
N ILE A 275 -17.24 -2.28 -17.62
CA ILE A 275 -17.61 -3.66 -17.89
C ILE A 275 -16.53 -4.67 -17.44
N ASN A 276 -15.26 -4.37 -17.69
CA ASN A 276 -14.18 -5.33 -17.50
C ASN A 276 -13.56 -5.33 -16.08
N TYR A 277 -13.54 -4.17 -15.40
CA TYR A 277 -12.81 -4.02 -14.13
C TYR A 277 -13.73 -3.80 -12.92
N ASN A 278 -14.89 -3.16 -13.10
CA ASN A 278 -15.79 -2.75 -12.01
C ASN A 278 -16.66 -3.89 -11.43
N GLN A 279 -16.50 -5.11 -11.92
CA GLN A 279 -17.39 -6.26 -11.63
C GLN A 279 -17.47 -6.70 -10.15
N HIS A 280 -16.66 -6.12 -9.27
CA HIS A 280 -16.61 -6.44 -7.86
C HIS A 280 -17.34 -5.40 -6.98
N ASN A 281 -17.76 -4.27 -7.55
CA ASN A 281 -18.41 -3.21 -6.79
C ASN A 281 -19.93 -3.35 -6.81
N ASN A 282 -20.56 -2.94 -5.71
CA ASN A 282 -22.02 -2.99 -5.56
C ASN A 282 -22.77 -2.05 -6.51
N ASN A 283 -22.11 -1.07 -7.12
CA ASN A 283 -22.71 -0.12 -8.04
C ASN A 283 -22.35 -0.41 -9.52
N TYR A 284 -21.92 -1.64 -9.83
CA TYR A 284 -21.49 -2.03 -11.16
C TYR A 284 -22.53 -1.72 -12.23
N LEU A 285 -23.78 -2.14 -12.03
CA LEU A 285 -24.90 -1.88 -12.91
C LEU A 285 -25.15 -0.37 -13.06
N ASP A 286 -25.18 0.36 -11.95
CA ASP A 286 -25.47 1.81 -11.97
C ASP A 286 -24.42 2.59 -12.78
N VAL A 287 -23.15 2.20 -12.71
CA VAL A 287 -22.07 2.81 -13.50
C VAL A 287 -22.24 2.52 -14.99
N VAL A 288 -22.47 1.25 -15.36
CA VAL A 288 -22.65 0.87 -16.76
C VAL A 288 -23.88 1.57 -17.34
N LYS A 289 -25.00 1.54 -16.62
CA LYS A 289 -26.26 2.19 -16.98
C LYS A 289 -26.07 3.69 -17.16
N TYR A 290 -25.45 4.36 -16.20
CA TYR A 290 -25.22 5.80 -16.29
C TYR A 290 -24.38 6.18 -17.51
N ILE A 291 -23.31 5.43 -17.84
CA ILE A 291 -22.46 5.72 -19.00
C ILE A 291 -23.23 5.54 -20.33
N ILE A 292 -24.03 4.49 -20.45
CA ILE A 292 -24.85 4.23 -21.64
C ILE A 292 -25.91 5.33 -21.83
N GLU A 293 -26.61 5.69 -20.75
CA GLU A 293 -27.69 6.68 -20.78
C GLU A 293 -27.19 8.12 -20.96
N THR A 294 -25.94 8.42 -20.55
CA THR A 294 -25.35 9.76 -20.71
C THR A 294 -24.84 10.04 -22.11
N ASP A 295 -24.51 9.01 -22.89
CA ASP A 295 -24.14 9.16 -24.30
C ASP A 295 -25.06 8.32 -25.21
N PRO A 296 -26.36 8.69 -25.32
CA PRO A 296 -27.34 7.93 -26.08
C PRO A 296 -27.13 7.99 -27.60
N LYS A 297 -26.30 8.93 -28.08
CA LYS A 297 -25.85 9.02 -29.48
C LYS A 297 -24.45 8.43 -29.67
N GLY A 298 -23.83 7.91 -28.61
CA GLY A 298 -22.52 7.31 -28.64
C GLY A 298 -22.51 6.15 -29.62
N TYR A 299 -21.55 6.17 -30.54
CA TYR A 299 -21.23 4.94 -31.26
C TYR A 299 -20.56 3.99 -30.26
N TRP A 300 -21.34 3.04 -29.78
CA TRP A 300 -20.81 1.96 -28.98
C TRP A 300 -20.39 0.82 -29.92
N PRO A 301 -19.09 0.57 -30.12
CA PRO A 301 -18.68 -0.58 -30.89
C PRO A 301 -19.22 -1.84 -30.21
N LYS A 302 -19.71 -2.80 -31.00
CA LYS A 302 -20.05 -4.13 -30.47
C LYS A 302 -18.83 -4.68 -29.74
N GLN A 303 -19.04 -5.11 -28.52
CA GLN A 303 -18.02 -5.73 -27.69
C GLN A 303 -18.26 -7.24 -27.64
N ASP A 304 -17.19 -7.98 -27.41
CA ASP A 304 -17.32 -9.39 -27.03
C ASP A 304 -18.19 -9.48 -25.75
N PRO A 305 -18.97 -10.56 -25.61
CA PRO A 305 -19.79 -10.77 -24.42
C PRO A 305 -18.93 -10.72 -23.15
N PRO A 306 -19.30 -9.91 -22.14
CA PRO A 306 -18.45 -9.68 -20.97
C PRO A 306 -18.14 -10.97 -20.21
N GLN A 307 -16.87 -11.19 -19.90
CA GLN A 307 -16.47 -12.35 -19.09
C GLN A 307 -16.61 -12.03 -17.61
N PHE A 308 -17.81 -12.20 -17.06
CA PHE A 308 -18.09 -11.87 -15.65
C PHE A 308 -17.32 -12.75 -14.64
N LYS A 309 -16.76 -12.16 -13.59
CA LYS A 309 -16.09 -12.87 -12.48
C LYS A 309 -17.08 -13.75 -11.71
N ARG A 310 -16.53 -14.76 -11.01
CA ARG A 310 -17.31 -15.67 -10.15
C ARG A 310 -18.12 -14.86 -9.14
N SER A 311 -19.38 -15.27 -8.91
CA SER A 311 -20.28 -14.66 -7.92
C SER A 311 -20.61 -13.18 -8.15
N ASN A 312 -20.46 -12.67 -9.38
CA ASN A 312 -20.98 -11.34 -9.72
C ASN A 312 -22.52 -11.38 -9.73
N THR A 313 -23.14 -10.76 -8.73
CA THR A 313 -24.59 -10.72 -8.53
C THR A 313 -25.33 -9.85 -9.54
N GLN A 314 -24.62 -8.98 -10.25
CA GLN A 314 -25.17 -8.02 -11.23
C GLN A 314 -24.88 -8.44 -12.67
N ALA A 315 -24.29 -9.62 -12.88
CA ALA A 315 -23.90 -10.11 -14.20
C ALA A 315 -25.10 -10.23 -15.15
N TYR A 316 -26.21 -10.76 -14.65
CA TYR A 316 -27.45 -10.89 -15.43
C TYR A 316 -27.97 -9.53 -15.88
N ASP A 317 -28.09 -8.57 -14.95
CA ASP A 317 -28.66 -7.25 -15.23
C ASP A 317 -27.79 -6.45 -16.20
N VAL A 318 -26.47 -6.47 -16.00
CA VAL A 318 -25.54 -5.79 -16.91
C VAL A 318 -25.57 -6.44 -18.29
N PHE A 319 -25.60 -7.78 -18.38
CA PHE A 319 -25.67 -8.45 -19.67
C PHE A 319 -26.97 -8.12 -20.41
N SER A 320 -28.10 -8.14 -19.69
CA SER A 320 -29.42 -7.81 -20.24
C SER A 320 -29.49 -6.38 -20.75
N LEU A 321 -28.94 -5.42 -19.99
CA LEU A 321 -28.81 -4.03 -20.41
C LEU A 321 -27.97 -3.90 -21.69
N LEU A 322 -26.84 -4.58 -21.77
CA LEU A 322 -25.99 -4.52 -22.97
C LEU A 322 -26.64 -5.16 -24.20
N LEU A 323 -27.51 -6.17 -24.02
CA LEU A 323 -28.32 -6.73 -25.10
C LEU A 323 -29.39 -5.76 -25.59
N GLU A 324 -30.09 -5.09 -24.67
CA GLU A 324 -31.11 -4.09 -24.97
C GLU A 324 -30.56 -2.99 -25.89
N TYR A 325 -29.35 -2.52 -25.61
CA TYR A 325 -28.65 -1.51 -26.40
C TYR A 325 -27.86 -2.08 -27.60
N LYS A 326 -28.02 -3.38 -27.92
CA LYS A 326 -27.36 -4.07 -29.06
C LYS A 326 -25.83 -3.99 -29.05
N MET A 327 -25.24 -3.97 -27.86
CA MET A 327 -23.82 -3.74 -27.63
C MET A 327 -22.98 -5.02 -27.59
N ILE A 328 -23.62 -6.17 -27.48
CA ILE A 328 -22.95 -7.48 -27.45
C ILE A 328 -22.93 -8.07 -28.86
N ASP A 329 -21.78 -8.57 -29.27
CA ASP A 329 -21.68 -9.48 -30.42
C ASP A 329 -22.27 -10.85 -30.05
N SER A 330 -23.55 -11.07 -30.39
CA SER A 330 -24.27 -12.30 -30.09
C SER A 330 -23.68 -13.54 -30.80
N THR A 331 -22.88 -13.36 -31.86
CA THR A 331 -22.22 -14.48 -32.55
C THR A 331 -21.13 -15.15 -31.70
N LYS A 332 -20.63 -14.43 -30.68
CA LYS A 332 -19.63 -14.92 -29.72
C LYS A 332 -20.22 -15.65 -28.53
N ILE A 333 -21.55 -15.68 -28.38
CA ILE A 333 -22.25 -16.44 -27.32
C ILE A 333 -22.33 -17.91 -27.76
N ASN A 334 -21.19 -18.60 -27.67
CA ASN A 334 -21.06 -20.00 -28.05
C ASN A 334 -21.02 -20.93 -26.81
N SER A 335 -20.92 -22.24 -27.06
CA SER A 335 -20.87 -23.26 -26.01
C SER A 335 -19.73 -23.06 -25.00
N ASP A 336 -18.58 -22.52 -25.43
CA ASP A 336 -17.43 -22.28 -24.55
C ASP A 336 -17.68 -21.11 -23.60
N TYR A 337 -18.28 -20.02 -24.10
CA TYR A 337 -18.71 -18.90 -23.26
C TYR A 337 -19.76 -19.34 -22.22
N ILE A 338 -20.76 -20.13 -22.65
CA ILE A 338 -21.81 -20.64 -21.76
C ILE A 338 -21.21 -21.54 -20.66
N ARG A 339 -20.30 -22.45 -21.03
CA ARG A 339 -19.56 -23.29 -20.06
C ARG A 339 -18.74 -22.46 -19.08
N LEU A 340 -18.09 -21.38 -19.55
CA LEU A 340 -17.35 -20.48 -18.70
C LEU A 340 -18.26 -19.80 -17.67
N MET A 341 -19.40 -19.25 -18.08
CA MET A 341 -20.36 -18.61 -17.16
C MET A 341 -20.95 -19.62 -16.16
N TYR A 342 -21.25 -20.83 -16.61
CA TYR A 342 -21.69 -21.93 -15.74
C TYR A 342 -20.65 -22.30 -14.68
N SER A 343 -19.38 -22.42 -15.07
CA SER A 343 -18.26 -22.70 -14.14
C SER A 343 -18.07 -21.61 -13.09
N ARG A 344 -18.54 -20.39 -13.36
CA ARG A 344 -18.51 -19.23 -12.47
C ARG A 344 -19.77 -19.08 -11.61
N GLY A 345 -20.73 -20.00 -11.72
CA GLY A 345 -21.96 -20.02 -10.92
C GLY A 345 -23.01 -19.00 -11.34
N LEU A 346 -22.95 -18.50 -12.58
CA LEU A 346 -23.85 -17.46 -13.09
C LEU A 346 -25.06 -18.10 -13.80
N PHE A 347 -25.88 -18.85 -13.06
CA PHE A 347 -26.91 -19.73 -13.63
C PHE A 347 -28.03 -18.97 -14.38
N GLU A 348 -28.53 -17.86 -13.83
CA GLU A 348 -29.55 -17.05 -14.50
C GLU A 348 -29.05 -16.48 -15.83
N LEU A 349 -27.78 -16.04 -15.86
CA LEU A 349 -27.13 -15.59 -17.09
C LEU A 349 -26.97 -16.75 -18.10
N VAL A 350 -26.63 -17.95 -17.64
CA VAL A 350 -26.53 -19.14 -18.48
C VAL A 350 -27.87 -19.47 -19.14
N ASP A 351 -28.98 -19.40 -18.40
CA ASP A 351 -30.31 -19.64 -18.94
C ASP A 351 -30.68 -18.63 -20.04
N LEU A 352 -30.35 -17.35 -19.81
CA LEU A 352 -30.50 -16.30 -20.83
C LEU A 352 -29.65 -16.60 -22.07
N CYS A 353 -28.36 -16.90 -21.91
CA CYS A 353 -27.48 -17.22 -23.04
C CYS A 353 -27.95 -18.45 -23.83
N ASN A 354 -28.46 -19.49 -23.15
CA ASN A 354 -29.02 -20.67 -23.78
C ASN A 354 -30.27 -20.34 -24.62
N SER A 355 -31.13 -19.45 -24.14
CA SER A 355 -32.30 -19.00 -24.91
C SER A 355 -31.89 -18.23 -26.18
N LEU A 356 -30.88 -17.37 -26.08
CA LEU A 356 -30.35 -16.61 -27.22
C LEU A 356 -29.66 -17.51 -28.26
N SER A 357 -28.88 -18.50 -27.82
CA SER A 357 -28.19 -19.44 -28.71
C SER A 357 -29.17 -20.30 -29.53
N LYS A 358 -30.29 -20.73 -28.90
CA LYS A 358 -31.38 -21.45 -29.59
C LYS A 358 -32.09 -20.59 -30.65
N ILE A 359 -32.17 -19.27 -30.44
CA ILE A 359 -32.74 -18.33 -31.42
C ILE A 359 -31.78 -18.16 -32.60
N ASN A 360 -30.48 -17.98 -32.37
CA ASN A 360 -29.48 -17.82 -33.44
C ASN A 360 -29.41 -19.06 -34.36
N THR A 361 -29.42 -20.27 -33.77
CA THR A 361 -29.44 -21.53 -34.54
C THR A 361 -30.72 -21.73 -35.35
N LYS A 362 -31.88 -21.23 -34.88
CA LYS A 362 -33.12 -21.21 -35.68
C LYS A 362 -33.06 -20.22 -36.85
N ILE A 363 -32.56 -19.01 -36.62
CA ILE A 363 -32.45 -17.98 -37.68
C ILE A 363 -31.45 -18.40 -38.76
N GLU A 364 -30.31 -19.01 -38.42
CA GLU A 364 -29.37 -19.57 -39.40
C GLU A 364 -30.00 -20.69 -40.24
N ASN A 365 -30.83 -21.54 -39.63
CA ASN A 365 -31.55 -22.59 -40.34
C ASN A 365 -32.67 -22.05 -41.25
N GLU A 366 -33.35 -20.97 -40.86
CA GLU A 366 -34.41 -20.33 -41.67
C GLU A 366 -33.85 -19.44 -42.79
N SER A 367 -32.74 -18.74 -42.56
CA SER A 367 -32.07 -17.91 -43.58
C SER A 367 -31.33 -18.73 -44.65
N ASN A 368 -31.01 -19.99 -44.37
CA ASN A 368 -30.51 -20.97 -45.35
C ASN A 368 -31.64 -21.64 -46.16
N ILE A 369 -32.91 -21.31 -45.90
CA ILE A 369 -34.01 -21.67 -46.79
C ILE A 369 -34.08 -20.58 -47.86
N THR A 370 -33.26 -20.69 -48.90
CA THR A 370 -33.52 -20.00 -50.17
C THR A 370 -34.94 -20.32 -50.60
N ILE A 371 -35.82 -19.33 -50.57
CA ILE A 371 -37.15 -19.43 -51.15
C ILE A 371 -36.97 -19.61 -52.66
N PRO A 372 -37.29 -20.76 -53.25
CA PRO A 372 -37.36 -20.86 -54.70
C PRO A 372 -38.72 -20.31 -55.09
N TRP A 373 -38.78 -19.13 -55.73
CA TRP A 373 -39.94 -18.76 -56.52
C TRP A 373 -39.61 -18.91 -58.00
N ILE A 374 -40.54 -19.62 -58.67
CA ILE A 374 -40.68 -19.98 -60.09
C ILE A 374 -40.05 -21.33 -60.47
#